data_AF-A0A348B551-F1
#
_entry.id   AF-A0A348B551-F1
#
_cell.length_a   1.000
_cell.length_b   1.000
_cell.length_c   1.000
_cell.angle_alpha   90.00
_cell.angle_beta   90.00
_cell.angle_gamma   90.00
#
_symmetry.space_group_name_H-M   'P 1'
#
loop_
_entity.id
_entity.type
_entity.pdbx_description
1 polymer ?
#
loop_
_entity_poly.entity_id
_entity_poly.type
_entity_poly.pdbx_seq_one_letter_code
_entity_poly.pdbx_strand_id
1 'polypeptide(L)'
;MLFDPRPETSRKDLYDREGELRSLIEGVRFPLTVVSGLRRTGKFSLIRVAMGEDVGNLWMYLDMRKFEDSTFISYRDFLWTLEGEINDAIRNFPRLLESPEKIRGLSISGLSVSLAWGGELRFANLLDALQEYGEEHSRDVIVVFDEAQELIKSRGLDLLPQIPYVYDNLRRIRFVVGDRKLGCSSGS
;
A
#
# COMPACT_ATOMS: atom_id res chain seq x y z
N MET A 1 -19.44 -3.45 16.86
CA MET A 1 -20.40 -4.54 17.24
C MET A 1 -19.81 -5.80 16.64
N LEU A 2 -19.64 -6.88 17.40
CA LEU A 2 -18.79 -8.05 17.03
C LEU A 2 -19.18 -8.81 15.72
N PHE A 3 -20.19 -8.32 14.98
CA PHE A 3 -20.72 -8.90 13.75
C PHE A 3 -21.18 -7.82 12.76
N ASP A 4 -20.45 -6.71 12.65
CA ASP A 4 -20.64 -5.79 11.51
C ASP A 4 -19.98 -6.42 10.27
N PRO A 5 -20.67 -6.60 9.13
CA PRO A 5 -20.05 -7.10 7.90
C PRO A 5 -19.05 -6.11 7.29
N ARG A 6 -19.04 -4.85 7.78
CA ARG A 6 -18.05 -3.86 7.39
C ARG A 6 -16.72 -4.16 8.07
N PRO A 7 -15.60 -3.86 7.40
CA PRO A 7 -14.29 -4.14 7.96
C PRO A 7 -14.08 -3.41 9.27
N GLU A 8 -13.54 -4.12 10.25
CA GLU A 8 -13.19 -3.56 11.55
C GLU A 8 -12.23 -2.37 11.39
N THR A 9 -12.58 -1.25 11.99
CA THR A 9 -11.79 0.00 11.96
C THR A 9 -11.23 0.37 13.32
N SER A 10 -11.59 -0.38 14.38
CA SER A 10 -11.07 -0.18 15.73
C SER A 10 -10.49 -1.47 16.29
N ARG A 11 -9.43 -1.34 17.09
CA ARG A 11 -8.82 -2.43 17.88
C ARG A 11 -9.84 -3.26 18.64
N LYS A 12 -10.88 -2.61 19.17
CA LYS A 12 -11.94 -3.27 19.95
C LYS A 12 -12.73 -4.29 19.15
N ASP A 13 -12.69 -4.19 17.83
CA ASP A 13 -13.41 -5.10 16.96
C ASP A 13 -12.49 -6.24 16.41
N LEU A 14 -11.19 -6.23 16.71
CA LEU A 14 -10.28 -7.36 16.44
C LEU A 14 -10.35 -8.41 17.57
N TYR A 15 -11.16 -9.44 17.38
CA TYR A 15 -11.23 -10.55 18.34
C TYR A 15 -9.95 -11.41 18.29
N ASP A 16 -9.23 -11.48 19.42
CA ASP A 16 -8.05 -12.34 19.66
C ASP A 16 -6.86 -12.14 18.70
N ARG A 17 -6.68 -10.92 18.15
CA ARG A 17 -5.59 -10.59 17.20
C ARG A 17 -4.62 -9.52 17.70
N GLU A 18 -4.62 -9.29 19.00
CA GLU A 18 -3.77 -8.28 19.67
C GLU A 18 -2.27 -8.50 19.43
N GLY A 19 -1.83 -9.76 19.44
CA GLY A 19 -0.45 -10.12 19.15
C GLY A 19 -0.07 -9.84 17.70
N GLU A 20 -0.95 -10.18 16.76
CA GLU A 20 -0.75 -9.98 15.32
C GLU A 20 -0.71 -8.49 14.97
N LEU A 21 -1.59 -7.69 15.60
CA LEU A 21 -1.63 -6.24 15.44
C LEU A 21 -0.32 -5.62 15.93
N ARG A 22 0.16 -6.03 17.11
CA ARG A 22 1.44 -5.57 17.65
C ARG A 22 2.60 -5.92 16.73
N SER A 23 2.66 -7.17 16.26
CA SER A 23 3.68 -7.61 15.31
C SER A 23 3.63 -6.82 14.00
N LEU A 24 2.45 -6.43 13.51
CA LEU A 24 2.32 -5.58 12.34
C LEU A 24 2.81 -4.14 12.60
N ILE A 25 2.44 -3.53 13.72
CA ILE A 25 2.88 -2.18 14.11
C ILE A 25 4.40 -2.12 14.32
N GLU A 26 5.00 -3.18 14.87
CA GLU A 26 6.45 -3.30 14.97
C GLU A 26 7.07 -3.59 13.59
N GLY A 27 6.38 -4.41 12.79
CA GLY A 27 6.77 -4.83 11.45
C GLY A 27 6.94 -3.67 10.47
N VAL A 28 6.03 -2.70 10.47
CA VAL A 28 6.09 -1.56 9.54
C VAL A 28 7.34 -0.69 9.66
N ARG A 29 8.14 -0.87 10.72
CA ARG A 29 9.47 -0.24 10.88
C ARG A 29 10.53 -0.85 9.96
N PHE A 30 10.28 -2.05 9.42
CA PHE A 30 11.15 -2.71 8.46
C PHE A 30 10.77 -2.31 7.03
N PRO A 31 11.73 -2.28 6.09
CA PRO A 31 11.44 -1.91 4.68
C PRO A 31 10.38 -2.80 4.02
N LEU A 32 10.26 -4.05 4.44
CA LEU A 32 9.26 -5.00 3.94
C LEU A 32 8.66 -5.81 5.10
N THR A 33 7.35 -5.81 5.19
CA THR A 33 6.56 -6.66 6.09
C THR A 33 5.60 -7.51 5.27
N VAL A 34 5.53 -8.81 5.59
CA VAL A 34 4.60 -9.73 4.93
C VAL A 34 3.50 -10.14 5.91
N VAL A 35 2.25 -9.89 5.53
CA VAL A 35 1.05 -10.31 6.27
C VAL A 35 0.41 -11.46 5.52
N SER A 36 0.68 -12.69 5.98
CA SER A 36 0.20 -13.91 5.33
C SER A 36 -0.93 -14.58 6.11
N GLY A 37 -1.89 -15.18 5.41
CA GLY A 37 -3.02 -15.88 6.02
C GLY A 37 -3.95 -16.51 4.99
N LEU A 38 -4.83 -17.41 5.42
CA LEU A 38 -5.86 -18.01 4.54
C LEU A 38 -6.89 -16.94 4.12
N ARG A 39 -7.65 -17.19 3.05
CA ARG A 39 -8.73 -16.28 2.62
C ARG A 39 -9.77 -16.14 3.74
N ARG A 40 -10.25 -14.91 3.96
CA ARG A 40 -11.21 -14.54 5.03
C ARG A 40 -10.68 -14.70 6.47
N THR A 41 -9.36 -14.62 6.67
CA THR A 41 -8.75 -14.57 8.01
C THR A 41 -8.63 -13.15 8.58
N GLY A 42 -9.32 -12.14 8.03
CA GLY A 42 -9.29 -10.80 8.62
C GLY A 42 -7.98 -10.00 8.43
N LYS A 43 -7.08 -10.41 7.51
CA LYS A 43 -5.85 -9.64 7.16
C LYS A 43 -6.15 -8.17 6.85
N PHE A 44 -7.18 -7.94 6.04
CA PHE A 44 -7.66 -6.60 5.70
C PHE A 44 -8.01 -5.78 6.95
N SER A 45 -8.80 -6.37 7.87
CA SER A 45 -9.19 -5.74 9.12
C SER A 45 -7.96 -5.43 10.00
N LEU A 46 -7.00 -6.36 10.07
CA LEU A 46 -5.77 -6.18 10.83
C LEU A 46 -4.96 -4.97 10.32
N ILE A 47 -4.76 -4.88 9.00
CA ILE A 47 -4.02 -3.77 8.39
C ILE A 47 -4.76 -2.45 8.57
N ARG A 48 -6.08 -2.44 8.39
CA ARG A 48 -6.92 -1.24 8.55
C ARG A 48 -6.90 -0.71 9.97
N VAL A 49 -6.91 -1.58 10.97
CA VAL A 49 -6.78 -1.18 12.36
C VAL A 49 -5.37 -0.65 12.63
N ALA A 50 -4.32 -1.29 12.11
CA ALA A 50 -2.96 -0.79 12.23
C ALA A 50 -2.79 0.62 11.62
N MET A 51 -3.35 0.86 10.43
CA MET A 51 -3.43 2.19 9.80
C MET A 51 -4.12 3.22 10.68
N GLY A 52 -5.21 2.83 11.36
CA GLY A 52 -5.96 3.72 12.24
C GLY A 52 -5.26 4.03 13.56
N GLU A 53 -4.47 3.09 14.10
CA GLU A 53 -3.66 3.31 15.31
C GLU A 53 -2.38 4.11 15.03
N ASP A 54 -1.83 4.01 13.82
CA ASP A 54 -0.61 4.69 13.41
C ASP A 54 -0.88 6.07 12.77
N VAL A 55 -1.11 7.06 13.62
CA VAL A 55 -1.39 8.45 13.23
C VAL A 55 -0.14 9.21 12.72
N GLY A 56 1.05 8.64 12.92
CA GLY A 56 2.32 9.28 12.58
C GLY A 56 2.68 9.15 11.11
N ASN A 57 2.37 8.01 10.51
CA ASN A 57 2.80 7.66 9.16
C ASN A 57 1.73 7.91 8.10
N LEU A 58 2.18 8.05 6.87
CA LEU A 58 1.31 8.11 5.71
C LEU A 58 1.06 6.69 5.19
N TRP A 59 -0.19 6.23 5.20
CA TRP A 59 -0.54 4.92 4.66
C TRP A 59 -1.24 5.06 3.31
N MET A 60 -0.75 4.35 2.30
CA MET A 60 -1.40 4.18 1.00
C MET A 60 -1.83 2.72 0.85
N TYR A 61 -3.12 2.47 0.67
CA TYR A 61 -3.68 1.11 0.69
C TYR A 61 -4.09 0.64 -0.69
N LEU A 62 -3.25 -0.17 -1.34
CA LEU A 62 -3.55 -0.70 -2.66
C LEU A 62 -4.27 -2.04 -2.51
N ASP A 63 -5.61 -2.00 -2.59
CA ASP A 63 -6.45 -3.20 -2.64
C ASP A 63 -6.43 -3.86 -4.02
N MET A 64 -5.61 -4.91 -4.19
CA MET A 64 -5.47 -5.59 -5.49
C MET A 64 -6.60 -6.59 -5.77
N ARG A 65 -7.52 -6.82 -4.81
CA ARG A 65 -8.70 -7.69 -5.02
C ARG A 65 -9.60 -7.20 -6.13
N LYS A 66 -9.58 -5.89 -6.42
CA LYS A 66 -10.31 -5.31 -7.56
C LYS A 66 -9.95 -5.94 -8.91
N PHE A 67 -8.79 -6.61 -8.98
CA PHE A 67 -8.27 -7.29 -10.16
C PHE A 67 -8.41 -8.82 -10.08
N GLU A 68 -9.09 -9.38 -9.08
CA GLU A 68 -9.27 -10.84 -8.92
C GLU A 68 -9.90 -11.48 -10.17
N ASP A 69 -10.90 -10.82 -10.75
CA ASP A 69 -11.60 -11.27 -11.97
C ASP A 69 -10.90 -10.86 -13.27
N SER A 70 -9.80 -10.11 -13.18
CA SER A 70 -9.03 -9.67 -14.36
C SER A 70 -8.01 -10.72 -14.77
N THR A 71 -7.84 -10.91 -16.09
CA THR A 71 -6.81 -11.80 -16.66
C THR A 71 -5.47 -11.11 -16.83
N PHE A 72 -5.46 -9.78 -16.89
CA PHE A 72 -4.26 -8.95 -16.89
C PHE A 72 -4.55 -7.63 -16.20
N ILE A 73 -3.52 -7.00 -15.64
CA ILE A 73 -3.57 -5.63 -15.11
C ILE A 73 -2.60 -4.81 -15.95
N SER A 74 -3.07 -3.75 -16.60
CA SER A 74 -2.16 -2.86 -17.33
C SER A 74 -1.45 -1.93 -16.34
N TYR A 75 -0.28 -1.43 -16.74
CA TYR A 75 0.38 -0.36 -15.97
C TYR A 75 -0.52 0.86 -15.76
N ARG A 76 -1.42 1.16 -16.70
CA ARG A 76 -2.42 2.23 -16.56
C ARG A 76 -3.42 1.94 -15.45
N ASP A 77 -3.92 0.70 -15.33
CA ASP A 77 -4.87 0.31 -14.28
C ASP A 77 -4.23 0.40 -12.89
N PHE A 78 -2.95 0.03 -12.81
CA PHE A 78 -2.14 0.21 -11.61
C PHE A 78 -1.98 1.69 -11.26
N LEU A 79 -1.56 2.53 -12.22
CA LEU A 79 -1.41 3.97 -12.00
C LEU A 79 -2.72 4.63 -11.58
N TRP A 80 -3.85 4.26 -12.18
CA TRP A 80 -5.16 4.77 -11.76
C TRP A 80 -5.53 4.36 -10.33
N THR A 81 -5.22 3.13 -9.94
CA THR A 81 -5.41 2.69 -8.56
C THR A 81 -4.57 3.52 -7.60
N LEU A 82 -3.32 3.76 -7.95
CA LEU A 82 -2.39 4.53 -7.14
C LEU A 82 -2.75 6.02 -7.07
N GLU A 83 -3.21 6.60 -8.18
CA GLU A 83 -3.73 7.97 -8.25
C GLU A 83 -4.91 8.16 -7.30
N GLY A 84 -5.83 7.19 -7.23
CA GLY A 84 -6.95 7.21 -6.29
C GLY A 84 -6.48 7.26 -4.82
N GLU A 85 -5.56 6.36 -4.44
CA GLU A 85 -5.02 6.31 -3.08
C GLU A 85 -4.22 7.57 -2.71
N ILE A 86 -3.44 8.12 -3.64
CA ILE A 86 -2.71 9.39 -3.42
C ILE A 86 -3.70 10.54 -3.20
N ASN A 87 -4.75 10.63 -4.01
CA ASN A 87 -5.77 11.65 -3.85
C ASN A 87 -6.51 11.54 -2.51
N ASP A 88 -6.81 10.33 -2.06
CA ASP A 88 -7.43 10.11 -0.75
C ASP A 88 -6.46 10.42 0.40
N ALA A 89 -5.18 10.12 0.24
CA ALA A 89 -4.13 10.54 1.17
C ALA A 89 -4.02 12.06 1.27
N ILE A 90 -4.03 12.79 0.14
CA ILE A 90 -3.94 14.26 0.09
C ILE A 90 -5.06 14.92 0.91
N ARG A 91 -6.26 14.34 0.97
CA ARG A 91 -7.36 14.88 1.81
C ARG A 91 -6.98 14.95 3.29
N ASN A 92 -6.21 13.97 3.76
CA ASN A 92 -5.76 13.87 5.15
C ASN A 92 -4.37 14.52 5.36
N PHE A 93 -3.57 14.59 4.30
CA PHE A 93 -2.20 15.11 4.30
C PHE A 93 -1.98 16.10 3.15
N PRO A 94 -2.55 17.33 3.21
CA PRO A 94 -2.50 18.28 2.09
C PRO A 94 -1.07 18.68 1.69
N ARG A 95 -0.11 18.57 2.62
CA ARG A 95 1.32 18.84 2.38
C ARG A 95 1.98 17.88 1.40
N LEU A 96 1.33 16.76 1.05
CA LEU A 96 1.78 15.90 -0.04
C LEU A 96 1.89 16.65 -1.37
N LEU A 97 1.21 17.78 -1.52
CA LEU A 97 1.25 18.64 -2.69
C LEU A 97 2.43 19.63 -2.72
N GLU A 98 3.27 19.69 -1.69
CA GLU A 98 4.38 20.67 -1.61
C GLU A 98 5.61 20.26 -2.45
N SER A 99 5.78 18.96 -2.70
CA SER A 99 6.93 18.37 -3.41
C SER A 99 6.64 17.59 -4.74
N PRO A 100 5.42 17.48 -5.31
CA PRO A 100 5.18 16.66 -6.51
C PRO A 100 5.70 17.24 -7.83
N GLU A 101 5.97 18.55 -7.91
CA GLU A 101 6.26 19.25 -9.17
C GLU A 101 7.53 18.75 -9.88
N LYS A 102 8.39 18.01 -9.16
CA LYS A 102 9.63 17.43 -9.70
C LYS A 102 9.42 16.10 -10.43
N ILE A 103 8.24 15.47 -10.30
CA ILE A 103 8.00 14.15 -10.90
C ILE A 103 7.46 14.30 -12.32
N ARG A 104 8.24 13.83 -13.30
CA ARG A 104 7.75 13.69 -14.67
C ARG A 104 6.54 12.76 -14.70
N GLY A 105 5.46 13.24 -15.31
CA GLY A 105 4.21 12.50 -15.42
C GLY A 105 3.30 12.61 -14.19
N LEU A 106 3.56 13.55 -13.26
CA LEU A 106 2.61 13.93 -12.22
C LEU A 106 2.11 15.35 -12.49
N SER A 107 0.79 15.54 -12.45
CA SER A 107 0.15 16.86 -12.59
C SER A 107 -0.69 17.18 -11.36
N ILE A 108 -0.61 18.40 -10.84
CA ILE A 108 -1.43 18.88 -9.73
C ILE A 108 -2.54 19.77 -10.27
N SER A 109 -3.78 19.54 -9.84
CA SER A 109 -4.93 20.40 -10.12
C SER A 109 -5.73 20.63 -8.86
N GLY A 110 -5.64 21.85 -8.29
CA GLY A 110 -6.27 22.16 -7.01
C GLY A 110 -5.71 21.28 -5.88
N LEU A 111 -6.59 20.53 -5.20
CA LEU A 111 -6.25 19.58 -4.14
C LEU A 111 -6.21 18.13 -4.65
N SER A 112 -5.86 17.93 -5.93
CA SER A 112 -5.79 16.61 -6.54
C SER A 112 -4.55 16.46 -7.41
N VAL A 113 -4.12 15.21 -7.56
CA VAL A 113 -3.02 14.77 -8.41
C VAL A 113 -3.56 13.87 -9.52
N SER A 114 -2.98 13.99 -10.71
CA SER A 114 -3.14 13.03 -11.79
C SER A 114 -1.80 12.46 -12.24
N LEU A 115 -1.80 11.15 -12.54
CA LEU A 115 -0.65 10.38 -12.97
C LEU A 115 -0.74 10.09 -14.48
N ALA A 116 0.22 10.58 -15.24
CA ALA A 116 0.36 10.32 -16.66
C ALA A 116 0.75 8.87 -16.92
N TRP A 117 0.21 8.30 -18.00
CA TRP A 117 0.50 6.94 -18.47
C TRP A 117 1.31 6.97 -19.76
N GLY A 118 1.65 5.81 -20.33
CA GLY A 118 2.40 5.73 -21.59
C GLY A 118 3.93 5.84 -21.43
N GLY A 119 4.46 5.59 -20.23
CA GLY A 119 5.90 5.61 -19.95
C GLY A 119 6.42 6.94 -19.41
N GLU A 120 5.54 7.93 -19.25
CA GLU A 120 5.89 9.24 -18.70
C GLU A 120 6.18 9.19 -17.19
N LEU A 121 5.44 8.35 -16.46
CA LEU A 121 5.62 8.12 -15.03
C LEU A 121 6.15 6.71 -14.75
N ARG A 122 7.24 6.61 -14.00
CA ARG A 122 7.75 5.35 -13.45
C ARG A 122 7.40 5.27 -11.97
N PHE A 123 7.00 4.08 -11.51
CA PHE A 123 6.68 3.86 -10.09
C PHE A 123 7.84 4.24 -9.16
N ALA A 124 9.09 3.94 -9.55
CA ALA A 124 10.28 4.37 -8.80
C ALA A 124 10.33 5.90 -8.59
N ASN A 125 10.06 6.71 -9.64
CA ASN A 125 10.07 8.17 -9.52
C ASN A 125 9.00 8.69 -8.56
N LEU A 126 7.87 7.98 -8.48
CA LEU A 126 6.82 8.31 -7.50
C LEU A 126 7.26 7.95 -6.08
N LEU A 127 7.90 6.79 -5.89
CA LEU A 127 8.50 6.42 -4.62
C LEU A 127 9.56 7.43 -4.16
N ASP A 128 10.34 8.00 -5.08
CA ASP A 128 11.35 9.03 -4.77
C ASP A 128 10.73 10.32 -4.23
N ALA A 129 9.61 10.77 -4.78
CA ALA A 129 8.95 11.95 -4.23
C ALA A 129 8.24 11.69 -2.90
N LEU A 130 7.69 10.49 -2.74
CA LEU A 130 7.14 10.06 -1.45
C LEU A 130 8.24 9.95 -0.39
N GLN A 131 9.45 9.54 -0.79
CA GLN A 131 10.64 9.55 0.05
C GLN A 131 11.00 10.96 0.48
N GLU A 132 11.08 11.91 -0.47
CA GLU A 132 11.36 13.34 -0.19
C GLU A 132 10.34 13.90 0.80
N TYR A 133 9.04 13.68 0.55
CA TYR A 133 7.97 14.06 1.48
C TYR A 133 8.18 13.48 2.89
N GLY A 134 8.47 12.18 2.98
CA GLY A 134 8.71 11.50 4.24
C GLY A 134 9.93 12.04 5.00
N GLU A 135 10.99 12.43 4.29
CA GLU A 135 12.18 13.05 4.88
C GLU A 135 11.87 14.44 5.43
N GLU A 136 11.24 15.30 4.64
CA GLU A 136 10.85 16.67 5.01
C GLU A 136 9.94 16.69 6.23
N HIS A 137 9.04 15.72 6.33
CA HIS A 137 8.03 15.67 7.38
C HIS A 137 8.40 14.74 8.54
N SER A 138 9.54 14.06 8.47
CA SER A 138 9.97 13.04 9.44
C SER A 138 8.92 11.96 9.67
N ARG A 139 8.30 11.48 8.58
CA ARG A 139 7.26 10.45 8.56
C ARG A 139 7.68 9.30 7.65
N ASP A 140 7.31 8.08 8.02
CA ASP A 140 7.41 6.97 7.09
C ASP A 140 6.15 6.94 6.20
N VAL A 141 6.33 6.49 4.96
CA VAL A 141 5.30 6.27 3.96
C VAL A 141 5.16 4.77 3.74
N ILE A 142 4.02 4.23 4.15
CA ILE A 142 3.72 2.81 4.14
C ILE A 142 2.83 2.52 2.94
N VAL A 143 3.36 1.76 1.98
CA VAL A 143 2.62 1.29 0.80
C VAL A 143 2.17 -0.14 1.05
N VAL A 144 0.87 -0.33 1.20
CA VAL A 144 0.27 -1.65 1.37
C VAL A 144 -0.15 -2.18 0.02
N PHE A 145 0.27 -3.40 -0.30
CA PHE A 145 -0.26 -4.19 -1.41
C PHE A 145 -1.06 -5.35 -0.83
N ASP A 146 -2.38 -5.22 -0.73
CA ASP A 146 -3.24 -6.31 -0.24
C ASP A 146 -3.61 -7.25 -1.39
N GLU A 147 -3.58 -8.56 -1.11
CA GLU A 147 -3.65 -9.64 -2.10
C GLU A 147 -2.62 -9.43 -3.23
N ALA A 148 -1.37 -9.16 -2.85
CA ALA A 148 -0.29 -8.81 -3.75
C ALA A 148 0.02 -9.89 -4.80
N GLN A 149 -0.41 -11.15 -4.59
CA GLN A 149 -0.29 -12.18 -5.62
C GLN A 149 -1.06 -11.82 -6.90
N GLU A 150 -2.09 -10.97 -6.83
CA GLU A 150 -2.80 -10.47 -8.01
C GLU A 150 -1.89 -9.63 -8.92
N LEU A 151 -0.81 -9.03 -8.39
CA LEU A 151 0.15 -8.25 -9.17
C LEU A 151 0.96 -9.12 -10.15
N ILE A 152 0.93 -10.45 -10.04
CA ILE A 152 1.50 -11.33 -11.08
C ILE A 152 0.81 -11.15 -12.44
N LYS A 153 -0.44 -10.67 -12.43
CA LYS A 153 -1.21 -10.33 -13.64
C LYS A 153 -0.77 -8.99 -14.24
N SER A 154 0.03 -8.21 -13.51
CA SER A 154 0.48 -6.89 -13.93
C SER A 154 1.51 -6.98 -15.04
N ARG A 155 1.21 -6.28 -16.14
CA ARG A 155 2.14 -6.10 -17.26
C ARG A 155 2.65 -4.67 -17.24
N GLY A 156 3.94 -4.51 -16.97
CA GLY A 156 4.63 -3.22 -16.90
C GLY A 156 4.90 -2.73 -15.48
N LEU A 157 4.46 -3.46 -14.44
CA LEU A 157 4.95 -3.30 -13.07
C LEU A 157 5.50 -4.65 -12.58
N ASP A 158 6.77 -4.66 -12.23
CA ASP A 158 7.37 -5.75 -11.46
C ASP A 158 7.81 -5.16 -10.11
N LEU A 159 7.21 -5.65 -9.02
CA LEU A 159 7.57 -5.21 -7.67
C LEU A 159 8.91 -5.79 -7.21
N LEU A 160 9.35 -6.93 -7.76
CA LEU A 160 10.55 -7.60 -7.29
C LEU A 160 11.81 -6.71 -7.42
N PRO A 161 12.04 -6.00 -8.54
CA PRO A 161 13.13 -5.02 -8.62
C PRO A 161 12.94 -3.78 -7.76
N GLN A 162 11.70 -3.44 -7.39
CA GLN A 162 11.42 -2.25 -6.55
C GLN A 162 11.77 -2.49 -5.09
N ILE A 163 11.72 -3.74 -4.62
CA ILE A 163 12.02 -4.07 -3.22
C ILE A 163 13.50 -3.78 -2.87
N PRO A 164 14.52 -4.27 -3.60
CA PRO A 164 15.91 -3.90 -3.36
C PRO A 164 16.14 -2.39 -3.51
N TYR A 165 15.51 -1.77 -4.51
CA TYR A 165 15.62 -0.31 -4.70
C TYR A 165 15.17 0.46 -3.46
N VAL A 166 13.98 0.13 -2.93
CA VAL A 166 13.46 0.73 -1.69
C VAL A 166 14.37 0.43 -0.51
N TYR A 167 14.80 -0.83 -0.37
CA TYR A 167 15.64 -1.26 0.74
C TYR A 167 16.98 -0.50 0.79
N ASP A 168 17.61 -0.30 -0.37
CA ASP A 168 18.94 0.30 -0.48
C ASP A 168 18.89 1.84 -0.45
N ASN A 169 17.82 2.45 -0.99
CA ASN A 169 17.80 3.90 -1.29
C ASN A 169 16.74 4.70 -0.53
N LEU A 170 15.61 4.08 -0.15
CA LEU A 170 14.42 4.82 0.28
C LEU A 170 14.09 4.54 1.75
N ARG A 171 14.73 5.30 2.65
CA ARG A 171 14.67 5.09 4.10
C ARG A 171 13.32 5.36 4.75
N ARG A 172 12.44 6.09 4.08
CA ARG A 172 11.10 6.48 4.52
C ARG A 172 10.02 5.66 3.84
N ILE A 173 10.34 4.85 2.84
CA ILE A 173 9.36 3.99 2.18
C ILE A 173 9.36 2.61 2.84
N ARG A 174 8.17 2.12 3.18
CA ARG A 174 7.93 0.80 3.78
C ARG A 174 6.88 0.07 2.99
N PHE A 175 7.11 -1.21 2.72
CA PHE A 175 6.12 -2.07 2.05
C PHE A 175 5.46 -3.02 3.04
N VAL A 176 4.14 -3.12 2.94
CA VAL A 176 3.35 -4.17 3.58
C VAL A 176 2.71 -5.00 2.48
N VAL A 177 3.06 -6.27 2.41
CA VAL A 177 2.56 -7.19 1.40
C VAL A 177 1.59 -8.16 2.06
N GLY A 178 0.30 -8.00 1.74
CA GLY A 178 -0.74 -8.95 2.11
C GLY A 178 -0.77 -10.10 1.11
N ASP A 179 -0.55 -11.32 1.57
CA ASP A 179 -0.56 -12.52 0.71
C ASP A 179 -1.55 -13.56 1.22
N ARG A 180 -2.20 -14.26 0.29
CA ARG A 180 -3.02 -15.42 0.62
C ARG A 180 -2.15 -16.67 0.57
N LYS A 181 -1.95 -17.30 1.72
CA LYS A 181 -1.48 -18.69 1.72
C LYS A 181 -2.54 -19.57 1.07
N LEU A 182 -2.17 -20.25 -0.01
CA LEU A 182 -2.88 -21.45 -0.45
C LEU A 182 -2.74 -22.45 0.69
N GLY A 183 -3.85 -22.84 1.32
CA GLY A 183 -3.83 -23.90 2.32
C GLY A 183 -3.17 -25.11 1.69
N CYS A 184 -2.21 -25.72 2.40
CA CYS A 184 -1.55 -26.93 1.94
C CYS A 184 -2.62 -27.94 1.48
N SER A 185 -2.78 -28.12 0.18
CA SER A 185 -3.32 -29.35 -0.35
C SER A 185 -2.29 -30.41 0.02
N SER A 186 -2.61 -31.19 1.06
CA SER A 186 -1.92 -32.42 1.37
C SER A 186 -1.73 -33.18 0.06
N GLY A 187 -0.46 -33.39 -0.31
CA GLY A 187 -0.12 -34.32 -1.38
C GLY A 187 -0.75 -35.68 -1.06
N SER A 188 -1.51 -36.18 -2.03
CA SER A 188 -1.96 -37.57 -2.12
C SER A 188 -1.24 -38.22 -3.28
#